data_AF-A0A414Z732-F1
#
_entry.id   AF-A0A414Z732-F1
#
_cell.length_a   1.000
_cell.length_b   1.000
_cell.length_c   1.000
_cell.angle_alpha   90.00
_cell.angle_beta   90.00
_cell.angle_gamma   90.00
#
_symmetry.space_group_name_H-M   'P 1'
#
loop_
_entity.id
_entity.type
_entity.pdbx_description
1 polymer ?
#
loop_
_entity_poly.entity_id
_entity_poly.type
_entity_poly.pdbx_seq_one_letter_code
_entity_poly.pdbx_strand_id
1 'polypeptide(L)'
;MPNYAPTKLATTALFGMGNDASARNSMLGVDQKDYYISTEGLAWGICIPSTKVWEWPKEWKMITDVYPDFKDWVTSGGANNTDWISNHNNDIYVKP
;
A
#
# COMPACT_ATOMS: atom_id res chain seq x y z
N MET A 1 -2.66 9.78 -2.46
CA MET A 1 -1.50 9.17 -1.79
C MET A 1 -1.80 9.15 -0.29
N PRO A 2 -1.22 8.24 0.51
CA PRO A 2 -1.36 8.27 1.97
C PRO A 2 -0.99 9.65 2.53
N ASN A 3 -1.69 10.11 3.56
CA ASN A 3 -1.52 11.42 4.21
C ASN A 3 -1.92 12.64 3.36
N TYR A 4 -2.62 12.44 2.25
CA TYR A 4 -3.17 13.55 1.46
C TYR A 4 -4.69 13.56 1.57
N ALA A 5 -5.25 14.73 1.83
CA ALA A 5 -6.69 14.92 1.88
C ALA A 5 -7.36 14.51 0.55
N PRO A 6 -8.60 13.97 0.61
CA PRO A 6 -9.41 13.76 -0.57
C PRO A 6 -9.58 15.05 -1.37
N THR A 7 -9.76 14.93 -2.68
CA THR A 7 -10.20 16.07 -3.49
C THR A 7 -11.61 16.49 -3.06
N LYS A 8 -12.03 17.72 -3.40
CA LYS A 8 -13.35 18.24 -3.06
C LYS A 8 -14.52 17.36 -3.51
N LEU A 9 -14.33 16.59 -4.59
CA LEU A 9 -15.37 15.73 -5.17
C LEU A 9 -15.25 14.26 -4.74
N ALA A 10 -14.15 13.87 -4.08
CA ALA A 10 -13.99 12.51 -3.60
C ALA A 10 -14.92 12.26 -2.41
N THR A 11 -15.65 11.16 -2.46
CA THR A 11 -16.51 10.75 -1.34
C THR A 11 -15.68 10.28 -0.16
N THR A 12 -16.10 10.67 1.04
CA THR A 12 -15.52 10.22 2.31
C THR A 12 -16.44 9.22 3.03
N ALA A 13 -17.52 8.78 2.38
CA ALA A 13 -18.54 7.92 2.99
C ALA A 13 -18.01 6.57 3.51
N LEU A 14 -16.84 6.13 3.04
CA LEU A 14 -16.20 4.87 3.42
C LEU A 14 -15.04 5.06 4.41
N PHE A 15 -14.72 6.28 4.82
CA PHE A 15 -13.64 6.52 5.78
C PHE A 15 -14.01 5.98 7.15
N GLY A 16 -13.04 5.39 7.86
CA GLY A 16 -13.23 4.76 9.16
C GLY A 16 -13.97 3.42 9.13
N MET A 17 -14.23 2.85 7.94
CA MET A 17 -14.82 1.52 7.78
C MET A 17 -13.73 0.44 7.63
N GLY A 18 -14.06 -0.82 7.96
CA GLY A 18 -13.11 -1.94 7.77
C GLY A 18 -11.80 -1.71 8.54
N ASN A 19 -10.66 -1.77 7.85
CA ASN A 19 -9.35 -1.44 8.41
C ASN A 19 -8.88 -0.02 8.05
N ASP A 20 -9.77 0.87 7.61
CA ASP A 20 -9.40 2.25 7.28
C ASP A 20 -9.31 3.13 8.54
N ALA A 21 -8.27 3.96 8.61
CA ALA A 21 -8.03 4.95 9.67
C ALA A 21 -8.05 6.40 9.14
N SER A 22 -8.68 6.63 7.98
CA SER A 22 -8.88 7.95 7.38
C SER A 22 -9.88 8.82 8.16
N ALA A 23 -10.67 8.19 9.03
CA ALA A 23 -11.49 8.80 10.07
C ALA A 23 -11.44 7.88 11.30
N ARG A 24 -12.08 8.29 12.41
CA ARG A 24 -12.23 7.40 13.58
C ARG A 24 -12.89 6.09 13.15
N ASN A 25 -12.20 4.98 13.36
CA ASN A 25 -12.70 3.65 13.09
C ASN A 25 -13.48 3.14 14.30
N SER A 26 -14.81 3.26 14.25
CA SER A 26 -15.68 2.87 15.37
C SER A 26 -15.74 1.37 15.59
N MET A 27 -15.56 0.56 14.53
CA MET A 27 -15.58 -0.89 14.60
C MET A 27 -14.38 -1.45 15.36
N LEU A 28 -13.19 -0.87 15.14
CA LEU A 28 -11.94 -1.29 15.77
C LEU A 28 -11.57 -0.43 17.00
N GLY A 29 -12.30 0.65 17.27
CA GLY A 29 -12.04 1.54 18.41
C GLY A 29 -10.77 2.38 18.27
N VAL A 30 -10.31 2.62 17.03
CA VAL A 30 -9.06 3.33 16.73
C VAL A 30 -9.36 4.75 16.27
N ASP A 31 -8.66 5.74 16.81
CA ASP A 31 -8.76 7.13 16.36
C ASP A 31 -8.16 7.32 14.97
N GLN A 32 -8.54 8.42 14.32
CA GLN A 32 -8.00 8.77 13.00
C GLN A 32 -6.47 8.85 13.07
N LYS A 33 -5.80 8.23 12.08
CA LYS A 33 -4.36 8.40 11.90
C LYS A 33 -4.08 9.49 10.87
N ASP A 34 -4.49 9.25 9.62
CA ASP A 34 -4.45 10.20 8.50
C ASP A 34 -5.21 9.58 7.31
N TYR A 35 -5.38 10.32 6.22
CA TYR A 35 -6.08 9.88 5.03
C TYR A 35 -5.38 8.74 4.29
N TYR A 36 -6.18 7.76 3.86
CA TYR A 36 -5.79 6.60 3.06
C TYR A 36 -4.73 5.71 3.72
N ILE A 37 -4.83 5.55 5.04
CA ILE A 37 -3.97 4.72 5.88
C ILE A 37 -4.79 3.69 6.66
N SER A 38 -4.22 2.51 6.89
CA SER A 38 -4.82 1.45 7.70
C SER A 38 -4.71 1.71 9.21
N THR A 39 -5.43 0.95 10.04
CA THR A 39 -5.30 1.08 11.51
C THR A 39 -3.92 0.67 12.04
N GLU A 40 -3.12 -0.07 11.26
CA GLU A 40 -1.71 -0.39 11.54
C GLU A 40 -0.74 0.68 11.03
N GLY A 41 -1.20 1.71 10.31
CA GLY A 41 -0.34 2.75 9.74
C GLY A 41 0.19 2.43 8.35
N LEU A 42 -0.38 1.46 7.63
CA LEU A 42 0.05 1.07 6.29
C LEU A 42 -0.73 1.83 5.20
N ALA A 43 -0.07 2.17 4.10
CA ALA A 43 -0.69 2.88 2.99
C ALA A 43 -1.46 1.94 2.05
N TRP A 44 -2.58 2.41 1.49
CA TRP A 44 -3.35 1.67 0.47
C TRP A 44 -2.73 1.69 -0.93
N GLY A 45 -1.75 2.55 -1.17
CA GLY A 45 -1.07 2.65 -2.47
C GLY A 45 0.30 3.31 -2.34
N ILE A 46 1.20 2.96 -3.25
CA ILE A 46 2.57 3.45 -3.31
C ILE A 46 2.87 4.05 -4.69
N CYS A 47 3.80 5.00 -4.73
CA CYS A 47 4.36 5.53 -5.97
C CYS A 47 5.66 4.82 -6.28
N ILE A 48 5.77 4.19 -7.45
CA ILE A 48 7.03 3.62 -7.93
C ILE A 48 7.58 4.54 -9.02
N PRO A 49 8.71 5.23 -8.78
CA PRO A 49 9.19 6.31 -9.65
C PRO A 49 9.72 5.83 -11.01
N SER A 50 10.12 4.56 -11.13
CA SER A 50 10.66 3.99 -12.37
C SER A 50 9.97 2.67 -12.70
N THR A 51 9.45 2.57 -13.92
CA THR A 51 8.88 1.33 -14.46
C THR A 51 9.92 0.46 -15.18
N LYS A 52 11.20 0.87 -15.22
CA LYS A 52 12.24 0.11 -15.95
C LYS A 52 12.54 -1.27 -15.34
N VAL A 53 12.39 -1.39 -14.03
CA VAL A 53 12.65 -2.65 -13.27
C VAL A 53 11.41 -3.17 -12.56
N TRP A 54 10.31 -2.40 -12.56
CA TRP A 54 9.09 -2.78 -11.90
C TRP A 54 8.27 -3.70 -12.80
N GLU A 55 7.97 -4.89 -12.27
CA GLU A 55 7.09 -5.86 -12.90
C GLU A 55 5.80 -6.02 -12.10
N TRP A 56 4.66 -5.94 -12.75
CA TRP A 56 3.36 -6.01 -12.06
C TRP A 56 3.09 -7.43 -11.55
N PRO A 57 2.75 -7.65 -10.26
CA PRO A 57 2.23 -8.94 -9.82
C PRO A 57 1.02 -9.39 -10.64
N LYS A 58 0.88 -10.68 -10.91
CA LYS A 58 -0.37 -11.23 -11.47
C LYS A 58 -1.54 -10.96 -10.52
N GLU A 59 -2.74 -10.88 -11.07
CA GLU A 59 -3.95 -10.75 -10.26
C GLU A 59 -4.02 -11.87 -9.21
N TRP A 60 -4.53 -11.55 -8.01
CA TRP A 60 -4.63 -12.44 -6.85
C TRP A 60 -3.30 -12.87 -6.22
N LYS A 61 -2.15 -12.41 -6.72
CA LYS A 61 -0.84 -12.65 -6.10
C LYS A 61 -0.50 -11.54 -5.11
N MET A 62 -0.18 -11.93 -3.89
CA MET A 62 0.23 -10.98 -2.85
C MET A 62 1.59 -10.39 -3.20
N ILE A 63 1.73 -9.07 -3.09
CA ILE A 63 3.00 -8.39 -3.36
C ILE A 63 4.12 -8.90 -2.45
N THR A 64 3.83 -9.28 -1.21
CA THR A 64 4.80 -9.86 -0.27
C THR A 64 5.30 -11.24 -0.69
N ASP A 65 4.55 -11.95 -1.53
CA ASP A 65 4.94 -13.26 -2.06
C ASP A 65 5.74 -13.09 -3.36
N VAL A 66 5.33 -12.14 -4.20
CA VAL A 66 6.02 -11.83 -5.48
C VAL A 66 7.35 -11.13 -5.23
N TYR A 67 7.37 -10.19 -4.30
CA TYR A 67 8.53 -9.40 -3.88
C TYR A 67 8.84 -9.66 -2.39
N PRO A 68 9.71 -10.65 -2.08
CA PRO A 68 9.96 -11.07 -0.69
C PRO A 68 10.50 -9.94 0.20
N ASP A 69 11.29 -9.04 -0.38
CA ASP A 69 11.92 -7.93 0.36
C ASP A 69 10.98 -6.75 0.63
N PHE A 70 9.81 -6.72 -0.04
CA PHE A 70 8.82 -5.65 0.09
C PHE A 70 8.34 -5.48 1.53
N LYS A 71 8.19 -6.59 2.27
CA LYS A 71 7.69 -6.56 3.65
C LYS A 71 8.63 -5.79 4.56
N ASP A 72 9.93 -6.09 4.53
CA ASP A 72 10.90 -5.40 5.36
C ASP A 72 11.08 -3.94 4.92
N TRP A 73 11.03 -3.67 3.61
CA TRP A 73 10.99 -2.29 3.11
C TRP A 73 9.82 -1.49 3.68
N VAL A 74 8.59 -2.01 3.63
CA VAL A 74 7.41 -1.28 4.15
C VAL A 74 7.43 -1.14 5.67
N THR A 75 7.83 -2.18 6.41
CA THR A 75 7.84 -2.13 7.88
C THR A 75 8.99 -1.30 8.45
N SER A 76 10.08 -1.11 7.70
CA SER A 76 11.19 -0.22 8.07
C SER A 76 10.94 1.24 7.71
N GLY A 77 9.78 1.58 7.12
CA GLY A 77 9.52 2.92 6.61
C GLY A 77 10.38 3.30 5.41
N GLY A 78 10.85 2.31 4.64
CA GLY A 78 11.69 2.50 3.46
C GLY A 78 13.19 2.62 3.76
N ALA A 79 13.64 2.30 4.97
CA ALA A 79 15.06 2.34 5.34
C ALA A 79 15.85 1.11 4.87
N ASN A 80 15.21 -0.07 4.85
CA ASN A 80 15.82 -1.33 4.43
C ASN A 80 15.34 -1.75 3.04
N ASN A 81 16.14 -2.56 2.33
CA ASN A 81 15.81 -3.14 1.02
C ASN A 81 15.27 -2.11 0.02
N THR A 82 15.97 -0.99 -0.13
CA THR A 82 15.55 0.12 -1.00
C THR A 82 15.45 -0.26 -2.49
N ASP A 83 16.05 -1.38 -2.86
CA ASP A 83 16.05 -2.00 -4.19
C ASP A 83 15.09 -3.19 -4.31
N TRP A 84 14.17 -3.39 -3.35
CA TRP A 84 13.22 -4.52 -3.29
C TRP A 84 12.50 -4.78 -4.62
N ILE A 85 12.21 -3.75 -5.41
CA ILE A 85 11.56 -3.85 -6.73
C ILE A 85 12.38 -4.65 -7.76
N SER A 86 13.65 -4.94 -7.49
CA SER A 86 14.53 -5.72 -8.37
C SER A 86 14.50 -7.22 -8.06
N ASN A 87 13.93 -7.61 -6.92
CA ASN A 87 13.89 -9.00 -6.47
C ASN A 87 12.46 -9.51 -6.50
N HIS A 88 12.09 -10.20 -7.59
CA HIS A 88 10.78 -10.81 -7.75
C HIS A 88 10.86 -12.24 -8.29
N ASN A 89 9.79 -13.00 -8.08
CA ASN A 89 9.61 -14.32 -8.67
C ASN A 89 8.88 -14.25 -10.04
N ASN A 90 8.48 -15.40 -10.58
CA ASN A 90 7.83 -15.51 -11.90
C ASN A 90 6.29 -15.31 -11.87
N ASP A 91 5.72 -14.93 -10.73
CA ASP A 91 4.29 -14.57 -10.61
C ASP A 91 4.02 -13.10 -11.00
N ILE A 92 4.77 -12.61 -11.99
CA ILE A 92 4.59 -11.31 -12.62
C ILE A 92 3.73 -11.40 -13.90
N TYR A 93 3.05 -10.32 -14.23
CA TYR A 93 2.31 -10.16 -15.46
C TYR A 93 3.28 -10.09 -16.64
N VAL A 94 3.09 -10.98 -17.61
CA VAL A 94 3.84 -10.98 -18.87
C VAL A 94 2.84 -10.68 -19.98
N LYS A 95 3.14 -9.67 -20.81
CA LYS A 95 2.31 -9.42 -22.00
C LYS A 95 2.33 -10.67 -22.88
N PRO A 96 1.16 -11.11 -23.38
CA PRO A 96 1.08 -12.25 -24.29
C PRO A 96 1.86 -12.00 -25.59
#